data_AF-A0A1G3Y7M7-F1
#
_entry.id   AF-A0A1G3Y7M7-F1
#
_cell.length_a   1.000
_cell.length_b   1.000
_cell.length_c   1.000
_cell.angle_alpha   90.00
_cell.angle_beta   90.00
_cell.angle_gamma   90.00
#
_symmetry.space_group_name_H-M   'P 1'
#
loop_
_entity.id
_entity.type
_entity.pdbx_description
1 polymer ?
#
loop_
_entity_poly.entity_id
_entity_poly.type
_entity_poly.pdbx_seq_one_letter_code
_entity_poly.pdbx_strand_id
1 'polypeptide(L)'
;MRSKVFISVLVALALAFSFGITVKDAKADQLMFPWILKSTAVSTLVSVVNTAGMTGTYEFMSVPFRLHYDYYYKATTANLQTETCINHSFKQYTSKDDIITFDASGNINAGLPLFHDTSPYDLLQPMHLIGDPPRRAFLLVDNDTPAFIDFGATNVDGTLYGEAMFLELANGAAWGYIAYNASPGPNPSQTSPVTCFDGQDDLGEVVGGAQSVIAGIPIPNPHAGGERTQTVWLPDNMGTTRVFLTPMDTVVVVPSQLGCPPEIAANQRQGNINTRVQLIVQQPDGTFIGGIYNNDEEILDFNNPKNIVCTSADNIDQLVAGGALNYLTTTGRQGWSFIGMLDGTFDGPDADTCADNPALDMSIGKLEFTTTGVDFDNNGSIDMSGTFNNFVWLRDRTTAVPGPGFGTNVIHNCRWTPPAGPLVCVNP
;
A
#
# COMPACT_ATOMS: atom_id res chain seq x y z
N MET A 1 26.51 -1.81 -28.14
CA MET A 1 26.57 -0.61 -27.27
C MET A 1 25.45 0.40 -27.50
N ARG A 2 24.91 0.57 -28.72
CA ARG A 2 23.83 1.56 -28.99
C ARG A 2 22.44 1.21 -28.44
N SER A 3 22.11 -0.07 -28.20
CA SER A 3 20.78 -0.45 -27.66
C SER A 3 20.64 -0.22 -26.14
N LYS A 4 21.74 -0.33 -25.38
CA LYS A 4 21.71 -0.13 -23.91
C LYS A 4 21.44 1.32 -23.50
N VAL A 5 21.87 2.28 -24.33
CA VAL A 5 21.64 3.73 -24.10
C VAL A 5 20.18 4.12 -24.38
N PHE A 6 19.50 3.43 -25.29
CA PHE A 6 18.10 3.72 -25.63
C PHE A 6 17.12 3.31 -24.53
N ILE A 7 17.38 2.18 -23.85
CA ILE A 7 16.51 1.68 -22.76
C ILE A 7 16.63 2.58 -21.52
N SER A 8 17.84 3.02 -21.16
CA SER A 8 18.05 3.92 -20.02
C SER A 8 17.38 5.30 -20.21
N VAL A 9 17.30 5.81 -21.44
CA VAL A 9 16.64 7.09 -21.74
C VAL A 9 15.12 6.94 -21.69
N LEU A 10 14.56 5.79 -22.07
CA LEU A 10 13.12 5.52 -22.02
C LEU A 10 12.58 5.35 -20.60
N VAL A 11 13.34 4.71 -19.71
CA VAL A 11 12.98 4.59 -18.28
C VAL A 11 13.01 5.97 -17.60
N ALA A 12 14.00 6.80 -17.91
CA ALA A 12 14.07 8.18 -17.40
C ALA A 12 12.95 9.10 -17.95
N LEU A 13 12.50 8.87 -19.20
CA LEU A 13 11.40 9.64 -19.79
C LEU A 13 10.03 9.21 -19.26
N ALA A 14 9.85 7.92 -18.93
CA ALA A 14 8.61 7.42 -18.33
C ALA A 14 8.37 7.99 -16.92
N LEU A 15 9.44 8.23 -16.15
CA LEU A 15 9.40 8.93 -14.87
C LEU A 15 8.91 10.39 -14.99
N ALA A 16 9.15 11.04 -16.13
CA ALA A 16 8.86 12.46 -16.31
C ALA A 16 7.40 12.77 -16.74
N PHE A 17 6.63 11.79 -17.21
CA PHE A 17 5.29 12.01 -17.77
C PHE A 17 4.12 11.60 -16.85
N SER A 18 4.39 11.13 -15.63
CA SER A 18 3.37 10.81 -14.61
C SER A 18 2.94 12.01 -13.75
N PHE A 19 3.58 13.18 -13.89
CA PHE A 19 3.28 14.38 -13.10
C PHE A 19 2.12 15.17 -13.71
N GLY A 20 0.90 14.89 -13.27
CA GLY A 20 -0.25 15.67 -13.71
C GLY A 20 -1.40 15.66 -12.72
N ILE A 21 -1.28 16.37 -11.59
CA ILE A 21 -2.46 16.75 -10.79
C ILE A 21 -2.22 18.10 -10.09
N THR A 22 -3.23 18.97 -10.15
CA THR A 22 -3.38 20.21 -9.39
C THR A 22 -3.86 19.90 -7.96
N VAL A 23 -3.08 20.23 -6.93
CA VAL A 23 -3.46 20.14 -5.51
C VAL A 23 -3.96 21.50 -5.01
N LYS A 24 -5.09 21.52 -4.29
CA LYS A 24 -5.83 22.77 -3.98
C LYS A 24 -6.08 23.06 -2.49
N ASP A 25 -5.50 22.31 -1.56
CA ASP A 25 -5.51 22.66 -0.14
C ASP A 25 -4.19 22.23 0.50
N ALA A 26 -3.57 23.15 1.24
CA ALA A 26 -2.27 22.95 1.87
C ALA A 26 -2.42 22.56 3.33
N LYS A 27 -1.93 21.36 3.68
CA LYS A 27 -1.80 20.92 5.08
C LYS A 27 -0.42 20.29 5.27
N ALA A 28 -0.04 20.01 6.51
CA ALA A 28 1.25 19.40 6.80
C ALA A 28 1.22 17.88 6.49
N ASP A 29 1.54 17.52 5.27
CA ASP A 29 1.34 16.17 4.72
C ASP A 29 2.27 15.09 5.28
N GLN A 30 1.74 13.86 5.32
CA GLN A 30 2.46 12.64 5.64
C GLN A 30 2.31 11.64 4.49
N LEU A 31 3.42 11.12 4.01
CA LEU A 31 3.48 10.05 3.02
C LEU A 31 3.66 8.71 3.72
N MET A 32 2.96 7.70 3.22
CA MET A 32 3.20 6.31 3.54
C MET A 32 3.60 5.53 2.29
N PHE A 33 4.78 4.94 2.36
CA PHE A 33 5.26 3.94 1.42
C PHE A 33 4.97 2.58 2.03
N PRO A 34 3.87 1.91 1.64
CA PRO A 34 3.40 0.68 2.29
C PRO A 34 4.41 -0.46 2.15
N TRP A 35 5.33 -0.41 1.18
CA TRP A 35 6.29 -1.47 0.95
C TRP A 35 7.70 -0.95 0.67
N ILE A 36 8.68 -1.39 1.44
CA ILE A 36 10.10 -1.15 1.22
C ILE A 36 10.80 -2.49 1.37
N LEU A 37 11.67 -2.81 0.42
CA LEU A 37 12.44 -4.04 0.44
C LEU A 37 13.93 -3.73 0.51
N LYS A 38 14.59 -4.23 1.56
CA LYS A 38 16.03 -4.34 1.60
C LYS A 38 16.42 -5.74 1.16
N SER A 39 17.06 -5.85 0.00
CA SER A 39 17.55 -7.10 -0.56
C SER A 39 18.77 -6.84 -1.40
N THR A 40 19.71 -7.78 -1.49
CA THR A 40 20.85 -7.65 -2.42
C THR A 40 20.44 -7.82 -3.89
N ALA A 41 19.24 -8.35 -4.14
CA ALA A 41 18.72 -8.60 -5.49
C ALA A 41 17.74 -7.51 -5.98
N VAL A 42 17.23 -6.67 -5.08
CA VAL A 42 16.21 -5.66 -5.41
C VAL A 42 16.54 -4.35 -4.71
N SER A 43 16.56 -3.25 -5.49
CA SER A 43 16.57 -1.89 -4.96
C SER A 43 15.18 -1.30 -4.88
N THR A 44 14.92 -0.51 -3.84
CA THR A 44 13.69 0.30 -3.74
C THR A 44 14.12 1.76 -3.79
N LEU A 45 13.96 2.39 -4.95
CA LEU A 45 14.17 3.83 -5.09
C LEU A 45 12.96 4.56 -4.56
N VAL A 46 13.17 5.49 -3.64
CA VAL A 46 12.14 6.33 -3.07
C VAL A 46 12.42 7.77 -3.50
N SER A 47 11.45 8.42 -4.11
CA SER A 47 11.47 9.84 -4.42
C SER A 47 10.46 10.55 -3.52
N VAL A 48 10.87 11.64 -2.89
CA VAL A 48 10.00 12.52 -2.12
C VAL A 48 10.16 13.94 -2.63
N VAL A 49 9.04 14.59 -2.95
CA VAL A 49 8.98 16.01 -3.32
C VAL A 49 8.39 16.78 -2.16
N ASN A 50 9.14 17.77 -1.67
CA ASN A 50 8.68 18.66 -0.61
C ASN A 50 8.12 19.96 -1.21
N THR A 51 6.80 20.06 -1.37
CA THR A 51 6.17 21.30 -1.88
C THR A 51 5.79 22.28 -0.77
N ALA A 52 6.06 21.92 0.49
CA ALA A 52 5.62 22.71 1.63
C ALA A 52 6.25 24.11 1.64
N GLY A 53 5.40 25.11 1.47
CA GLY A 53 5.72 26.51 1.69
C GLY A 53 5.38 26.95 3.10
N MET A 54 6.06 28.00 3.55
CA MET A 54 5.69 28.72 4.78
C MET A 54 5.15 30.11 4.40
N THR A 55 4.05 30.55 5.01
CA THR A 55 3.63 31.97 4.97
C THR A 55 3.62 32.58 6.36
N GLY A 56 3.79 33.90 6.41
CA GLY A 56 3.73 34.70 7.63
C GLY A 56 5.09 35.29 8.01
N THR A 57 5.19 35.82 9.23
CA THR A 57 6.41 36.45 9.78
C THR A 57 7.61 35.50 9.87
N TYR A 58 7.39 34.21 9.69
CA TYR A 58 8.38 33.15 9.86
C TYR A 58 9.19 32.84 8.59
N GLU A 59 8.77 33.34 7.42
CA GLU A 59 9.55 33.24 6.17
C GLU A 59 10.94 33.91 6.29
N PHE A 60 11.07 34.87 7.21
CA PHE A 60 12.30 35.60 7.49
C PHE A 60 13.21 34.96 8.54
N MET A 61 12.78 33.88 9.22
CA MET A 61 13.50 33.33 10.37
C MET A 61 14.61 32.32 10.01
N SER A 62 14.90 32.10 8.71
CA SER A 62 15.93 31.16 8.24
C SER A 62 15.86 29.79 8.94
N VAL A 63 14.65 29.32 9.24
CA VAL A 63 14.45 28.01 9.85
C VAL A 63 14.67 26.96 8.76
N PRO A 64 15.50 25.94 9.00
CA PRO A 64 15.74 24.91 7.99
C PRO A 64 14.50 24.05 7.79
N PHE A 65 14.14 23.79 6.52
CA PHE A 65 13.14 22.78 6.18
C PHE A 65 13.72 21.38 6.44
N ARG A 66 12.88 20.50 6.97
CA ARG A 66 13.26 19.12 7.27
C ARG A 66 12.14 18.16 6.94
N LEU A 67 12.52 17.01 6.39
CA LEU A 67 11.67 15.84 6.29
C LEU A 67 12.11 14.84 7.36
N HIS A 68 11.12 14.21 7.98
CA HIS A 68 11.33 13.14 8.95
C HIS A 68 10.95 11.82 8.29
N TYR A 69 11.85 10.84 8.37
CA TYR A 69 11.71 9.51 7.80
C TYR A 69 11.65 8.50 8.95
N ASP A 70 10.58 7.71 8.98
CA ASP A 70 10.40 6.61 9.92
C ASP A 70 10.20 5.29 9.17
N TYR A 71 11.21 4.42 9.24
CA TYR A 71 11.07 3.03 8.81
C TYR A 71 10.47 2.19 9.92
N TYR A 72 9.53 1.35 9.54
CA TYR A 72 8.93 0.34 10.40
C TYR A 72 9.15 -1.01 9.73
N TYR A 73 10.02 -1.83 10.31
CA TYR A 73 10.57 -3.00 9.63
C TYR A 73 10.60 -4.25 10.52
N LYS A 74 10.61 -5.41 9.87
CA LYS A 74 10.72 -6.71 10.55
C LYS A 74 12.07 -6.85 11.28
N ALA A 75 12.01 -7.29 12.54
CA ALA A 75 13.15 -7.34 13.45
C ALA A 75 14.35 -8.18 12.94
N THR A 76 14.06 -9.26 12.24
CA THR A 76 14.96 -10.31 11.77
C THR A 76 14.83 -10.49 10.26
N THR A 77 15.77 -11.24 9.69
CA THR A 77 15.78 -11.57 8.26
C THR A 77 14.80 -12.68 7.89
N ALA A 78 14.16 -13.33 8.87
CA ALA A 78 13.14 -14.34 8.61
C ALA A 78 11.86 -13.71 8.04
N ASN A 79 11.58 -12.44 8.39
CA ASN A 79 10.45 -11.67 7.91
C ASN A 79 9.11 -12.41 8.09
N LEU A 80 8.91 -12.99 9.28
CA LEU A 80 7.72 -13.78 9.56
C LEU A 80 6.49 -12.88 9.62
N GLN A 81 5.33 -13.42 9.24
CA GLN A 81 4.07 -12.68 9.21
C GLN A 81 3.74 -12.02 10.56
N THR A 82 4.01 -12.73 11.65
CA THR A 82 3.74 -12.29 13.04
C THR A 82 4.93 -11.65 13.74
N GLU A 83 6.02 -11.41 13.02
CA GLU A 83 7.20 -10.80 13.63
C GLU A 83 6.98 -9.32 13.95
N THR A 84 7.45 -8.93 15.14
CA THR A 84 7.37 -7.56 15.66
C THR A 84 8.07 -6.56 14.75
N CYS A 85 7.49 -5.37 14.67
CA CYS A 85 8.02 -4.24 13.92
C CYS A 85 9.00 -3.44 14.79
N ILE A 86 10.11 -3.01 14.21
CA ILE A 86 11.08 -2.12 14.83
C ILE A 86 11.04 -0.79 14.09
N ASN A 87 11.14 0.32 14.84
CA ASN A 87 11.28 1.64 14.26
C ASN A 87 12.76 1.99 14.01
N HIS A 88 13.04 2.63 12.87
CA HIS A 88 14.25 3.40 12.65
C HIS A 88 13.89 4.79 12.12
N SER A 89 14.31 5.81 12.86
CA SER A 89 13.89 7.20 12.66
C SER A 89 15.08 8.12 12.41
N PHE A 90 14.98 9.01 11.42
CA PHE A 90 15.98 10.05 11.17
C PHE A 90 15.38 11.24 10.41
N LYS A 91 16.09 12.37 10.40
CA LYS A 91 15.63 13.63 9.78
C LYS A 91 16.61 14.09 8.75
N GLN A 92 16.12 14.50 7.59
CA GLN A 92 16.93 15.06 6.51
C GLN A 92 16.53 16.49 6.22
N TYR A 93 17.52 17.35 5.99
CA TYR A 93 17.27 18.70 5.51
C TYR A 93 16.68 18.65 4.10
N THR A 94 15.91 19.66 3.74
CA THR A 94 15.36 19.84 2.40
C THR A 94 15.14 21.34 2.16
N SER A 95 14.51 21.71 1.05
CA SER A 95 13.93 23.03 0.83
C SER A 95 12.54 22.91 0.22
N LYS A 96 11.84 24.04 0.10
CA LYS A 96 10.60 24.11 -0.69
C LYS A 96 10.92 23.76 -2.15
N ASP A 97 10.02 23.00 -2.77
CA ASP A 97 10.08 22.53 -4.16
C ASP A 97 11.30 21.64 -4.46
N ASP A 98 11.89 21.06 -3.42
CA ASP A 98 13.01 20.13 -3.52
C ASP A 98 12.52 18.70 -3.78
N ILE A 99 13.35 17.90 -4.44
CA ILE A 99 13.13 16.48 -4.68
C ILE A 99 14.33 15.69 -4.17
N ILE A 100 14.07 14.74 -3.27
CA ILE A 100 15.08 13.84 -2.75
C ILE A 100 14.78 12.44 -3.28
N THR A 101 15.71 11.88 -4.05
CA THR A 101 15.62 10.48 -4.50
C THR A 101 16.76 9.66 -3.94
N PHE A 102 16.46 8.52 -3.33
CA PHE A 102 17.46 7.66 -2.68
C PHE A 102 17.09 6.18 -2.80
N ASP A 103 18.07 5.29 -2.70
CA ASP A 103 17.81 3.86 -2.62
C ASP A 103 17.59 3.42 -1.17
N ALA A 104 16.33 3.19 -0.80
CA ALA A 104 15.93 2.73 0.53
C ALA A 104 16.50 1.34 0.87
N SER A 105 16.90 0.53 -0.12
CA SER A 105 17.58 -0.75 0.12
C SER A 105 19.08 -0.57 0.44
N GLY A 106 19.67 0.53 -0.02
CA GLY A 106 21.10 0.83 0.12
C GLY A 106 22.03 0.13 -0.87
N ASN A 107 21.52 -0.56 -1.91
CA ASN A 107 22.40 -1.16 -2.93
C ASN A 107 23.04 -0.11 -3.84
N ILE A 108 22.33 0.98 -4.13
CA ILE A 108 22.79 2.09 -4.98
C ILE A 108 23.20 3.26 -4.10
N ASN A 109 24.42 3.76 -4.34
CA ASN A 109 25.02 4.89 -3.61
C ASN A 109 24.96 4.78 -2.08
N ALA A 110 24.91 3.56 -1.54
CA ALA A 110 24.72 3.30 -0.11
C ALA A 110 23.50 4.05 0.50
N GLY A 111 22.44 4.29 -0.28
CA GLY A 111 21.26 5.03 0.18
C GLY A 111 21.47 6.52 0.41
N LEU A 112 22.58 7.09 -0.06
CA LEU A 112 22.73 8.53 -0.20
C LEU A 112 21.88 9.04 -1.38
N PRO A 113 21.57 10.36 -1.41
CA PRO A 113 20.86 10.97 -2.53
C PRO A 113 21.45 10.58 -3.90
N LEU A 114 20.58 10.31 -4.87
CA LEU A 114 20.92 9.84 -6.21
C LEU A 114 21.02 11.00 -7.21
N PHE A 115 21.31 10.67 -8.47
CA PHE A 115 21.35 11.62 -9.59
C PHE A 115 22.31 12.81 -9.43
N HIS A 116 23.41 12.58 -8.72
CA HIS A 116 24.42 13.59 -8.42
C HIS A 116 23.84 14.80 -7.67
N ASP A 117 22.85 14.56 -6.84
CA ASP A 117 22.40 15.55 -5.90
C ASP A 117 23.53 15.88 -4.93
N THR A 118 24.00 17.13 -5.04
CA THR A 118 25.10 17.69 -4.22
C THR A 118 24.57 18.73 -3.24
N SER A 119 23.25 18.78 -3.07
CA SER A 119 22.61 19.69 -2.13
C SER A 119 23.24 19.50 -0.75
N PRO A 120 23.51 20.60 -0.03
CA PRO A 120 24.10 20.56 1.30
C PRO A 120 23.04 20.09 2.28
N TYR A 121 22.68 18.82 2.21
CA TYR A 121 22.04 18.16 3.31
C TYR A 121 23.07 18.12 4.42
N ASP A 122 22.89 18.99 5.42
CA ASP A 122 23.85 19.28 6.51
C ASP A 122 24.35 18.01 7.23
N LEU A 123 23.68 16.88 7.01
CA LEU A 123 24.12 15.53 7.34
C LEU A 123 23.98 14.66 6.09
N LEU A 124 25.07 14.35 5.39
CA LEU A 124 25.13 13.29 4.36
C LEU A 124 25.03 11.92 5.05
N GLN A 125 23.93 11.69 5.76
CA GLN A 125 23.62 10.40 6.35
C GLN A 125 22.90 9.54 5.31
N PRO A 126 23.23 8.25 5.24
CA PRO A 126 22.47 7.30 4.44
C PRO A 126 20.99 7.28 4.85
N MET A 127 20.10 7.29 3.86
CA MET A 127 18.65 7.26 4.06
C MET A 127 18.06 5.84 3.89
N HIS A 128 18.92 4.82 3.71
CA HIS A 128 18.48 3.45 3.52
C HIS A 128 18.03 2.79 4.83
N LEU A 129 17.18 1.78 4.69
CA LEU A 129 16.76 0.92 5.78
C LEU A 129 17.95 0.19 6.41
N ILE A 130 18.13 0.33 7.72
CA ILE A 130 19.22 -0.31 8.47
C ILE A 130 19.03 -1.82 8.67
N GLY A 131 20.12 -2.49 9.07
CA GLY A 131 20.16 -3.92 9.40
C GLY A 131 20.40 -4.85 8.20
N ASP A 132 20.73 -6.11 8.46
CA ASP A 132 21.12 -7.05 7.39
C ASP A 132 19.94 -7.44 6.48
N PRO A 133 20.13 -7.58 5.15
CA PRO A 133 19.11 -8.10 4.24
C PRO A 133 18.91 -9.62 4.40
N PRO A 134 17.74 -10.17 3.98
CA PRO A 134 16.57 -9.45 3.50
C PRO A 134 15.74 -8.81 4.62
N ARG A 135 15.19 -7.62 4.39
CA ARG A 135 14.20 -6.99 5.29
C ARG A 135 13.04 -6.38 4.53
N ARG A 136 11.88 -6.44 5.15
CA ARG A 136 10.63 -5.81 4.71
C ARG A 136 10.28 -4.70 5.68
N ALA A 137 9.84 -3.58 5.14
CA ALA A 137 9.43 -2.42 5.90
C ALA A 137 8.30 -1.68 5.22
N PHE A 138 7.64 -0.80 5.96
CA PHE A 138 7.02 0.38 5.38
C PHE A 138 7.80 1.62 5.81
N LEU A 139 7.64 2.71 5.07
CA LEU A 139 8.29 3.98 5.37
C LEU A 139 7.21 5.06 5.50
N LEU A 140 7.28 5.83 6.57
CA LEU A 140 6.53 7.07 6.73
C LEU A 140 7.47 8.24 6.49
N VAL A 141 6.98 9.25 5.79
CA VAL A 141 7.71 10.51 5.58
C VAL A 141 6.79 11.67 5.90
N ASP A 142 7.19 12.55 6.80
CA ASP A 142 6.40 13.73 7.16
C ASP A 142 7.22 15.00 7.15
N ASN A 143 6.51 16.12 7.07
CA ASN A 143 7.15 17.42 7.14
C ASN A 143 7.39 17.83 8.59
N ASP A 144 8.65 17.74 9.00
CA ASP A 144 9.11 18.05 10.35
C ASP A 144 9.88 19.38 10.41
N THR A 145 9.41 20.36 9.65
CA THR A 145 10.02 21.69 9.69
C THR A 145 9.68 22.36 11.03
N PRO A 146 10.68 22.75 11.86
CA PRO A 146 10.44 23.29 13.20
C PRO A 146 9.50 24.51 13.23
N ALA A 147 9.44 25.28 12.14
CA ALA A 147 8.51 26.39 12.00
C ALA A 147 7.03 25.98 12.12
N PHE A 148 6.66 24.81 11.62
CA PHE A 148 5.29 24.29 11.72
C PHE A 148 4.96 23.81 13.13
N ILE A 149 5.94 23.27 13.85
CA ILE A 149 5.77 22.63 15.16
C ILE A 149 5.87 23.65 16.29
N ASP A 150 6.96 24.42 16.32
CA ASP A 150 7.32 25.26 17.47
C ASP A 150 6.69 26.66 17.39
N PHE A 151 6.34 27.11 16.18
CA PHE A 151 5.92 28.49 15.92
C PHE A 151 4.51 28.60 15.32
N GLY A 152 3.84 27.46 15.09
CA GLY A 152 2.48 27.42 14.53
C GLY A 152 2.38 28.05 13.15
N ALA A 153 3.47 28.00 12.35
CA ALA A 153 3.41 28.43 10.96
C ALA A 153 2.37 27.61 10.21
N THR A 154 1.63 28.25 9.30
CA THR A 154 0.69 27.56 8.41
C THR A 154 1.40 27.12 7.16
N ASN A 155 1.20 25.86 6.79
CA ASN A 155 1.60 25.36 5.48
C ASN A 155 0.64 25.92 4.42
N VAL A 156 1.17 26.49 3.34
CA VAL A 156 0.40 27.33 2.39
C VAL A 156 0.24 26.68 1.02
N ASP A 157 1.25 25.90 0.65
CA ASP A 157 1.31 25.12 -0.60
C ASP A 157 1.51 23.63 -0.30
N GLY A 158 1.36 23.26 0.98
CA GLY A 158 1.68 22.01 1.61
C GLY A 158 1.06 20.79 1.03
N THR A 159 1.77 20.18 0.09
CA THR A 159 1.70 18.73 -0.04
C THR A 159 3.07 18.05 -0.05
N LEU A 160 3.14 16.84 0.46
CA LEU A 160 4.25 15.94 0.15
C LEU A 160 3.79 15.07 -1.01
N TYR A 161 4.69 14.82 -1.96
CA TYR A 161 4.46 13.83 -3.00
C TYR A 161 5.54 12.76 -2.90
N GLY A 162 5.15 11.51 -3.03
CA GLY A 162 6.07 10.38 -2.94
C GLY A 162 5.82 9.35 -4.02
N GLU A 163 6.89 8.73 -4.50
CA GLU A 163 6.83 7.56 -5.35
C GLU A 163 7.92 6.56 -4.97
N ALA A 164 7.66 5.27 -5.16
CA ALA A 164 8.62 4.22 -5.01
C ALA A 164 8.74 3.40 -6.29
N MET A 165 9.96 3.02 -6.64
CA MET A 165 10.27 2.13 -7.75
C MET A 165 11.12 0.97 -7.27
N PHE A 166 10.71 -0.25 -7.61
CA PHE A 166 11.44 -1.48 -7.37
C PHE A 166 12.23 -1.84 -8.60
N LEU A 167 13.53 -2.04 -8.43
CA LEU A 167 14.45 -2.47 -9.47
C LEU A 167 15.00 -3.84 -9.10
N GLU A 168 14.58 -4.86 -9.83
CA GLU A 168 15.18 -6.18 -9.76
C GLU A 168 16.49 -6.15 -10.55
N LEU A 169 17.60 -6.39 -9.85
CA LEU A 169 18.94 -6.07 -10.35
C LEU A 169 19.52 -7.17 -11.25
N ALA A 170 19.06 -8.42 -11.11
CA ALA A 170 19.67 -9.56 -11.81
C ALA A 170 19.07 -9.82 -13.19
N ASN A 171 17.75 -9.73 -13.33
CA ASN A 171 16.99 -9.97 -14.55
C ASN A 171 16.52 -8.68 -15.23
N GLY A 172 16.58 -7.53 -14.54
CA GLY A 172 16.34 -6.21 -15.12
C GLY A 172 14.84 -5.89 -15.24
N ALA A 173 14.10 -6.16 -14.18
CA ALA A 173 12.68 -5.89 -14.09
C ALA A 173 12.40 -4.67 -13.20
N ALA A 174 11.39 -3.87 -13.53
CA ALA A 174 10.99 -2.75 -12.71
C ALA A 174 9.47 -2.63 -12.60
N TRP A 175 9.02 -2.15 -11.44
CA TRP A 175 7.65 -1.72 -11.17
C TRP A 175 7.68 -0.63 -10.11
N GLY A 176 6.59 0.10 -9.92
CA GLY A 176 6.56 1.19 -8.95
C GLY A 176 5.15 1.57 -8.57
N TYR A 177 5.06 2.49 -7.61
CA TYR A 177 3.79 3.02 -7.11
C TYR A 177 3.96 4.43 -6.56
N ILE A 178 2.84 5.14 -6.44
CA ILE A 178 2.74 6.43 -5.75
C ILE A 178 2.50 6.16 -4.26
N ALA A 179 3.21 6.87 -3.40
CA ALA A 179 3.02 6.80 -1.95
C ALA A 179 1.62 7.27 -1.57
N TYR A 180 1.08 6.68 -0.53
CA TYR A 180 -0.19 7.12 0.03
C TYR A 180 0.01 8.47 0.74
N ASN A 181 -0.81 9.47 0.44
CA ASN A 181 -0.78 10.76 1.13
C ASN A 181 -1.93 10.80 2.14
N ALA A 182 -1.60 10.69 3.43
CA ALA A 182 -2.59 10.78 4.49
C ALA A 182 -2.85 12.26 4.80
N SER A 183 -4.12 12.71 4.81
CA SER A 183 -4.40 14.04 5.38
C SER A 183 -3.91 14.07 6.81
N PRO A 184 -3.17 15.11 7.20
CA PRO A 184 -2.85 15.30 8.59
C PRO A 184 -4.10 15.55 9.41
N GLY A 185 -4.11 15.02 10.63
CA GLY A 185 -4.97 15.53 11.68
C GLY A 185 -4.74 17.03 11.93
N PRO A 186 -5.66 17.71 12.63
CA PRO A 186 -5.61 19.17 12.84
C PRO A 186 -4.36 19.72 13.55
N ASN A 187 -3.49 18.84 14.08
CA ASN A 187 -2.18 19.18 14.64
C ASN A 187 -1.11 18.21 14.09
N PRO A 188 -0.22 18.66 13.19
CA PRO A 188 0.91 17.86 12.72
C PRO A 188 1.98 17.79 13.80
N SER A 189 1.89 16.78 14.67
CA SER A 189 3.00 16.43 15.57
C SER A 189 3.65 15.15 15.05
N GLN A 190 4.95 14.98 15.27
CA GLN A 190 5.68 13.72 14.97
C GLN A 190 5.05 12.50 15.68
N THR A 191 4.26 12.74 16.72
CA THR A 191 3.54 11.72 17.50
C THR A 191 2.10 11.52 17.04
N SER A 192 1.60 12.35 16.13
CA SER A 192 0.24 12.25 15.63
C SER A 192 0.12 10.96 14.80
N PRO A 193 -0.97 10.18 15.00
CA PRO A 193 -1.21 9.01 14.17
C PRO A 193 -1.32 9.43 12.71
N VAL A 194 -0.82 8.57 11.83
CA VAL A 194 -1.08 8.69 10.38
C VAL A 194 -2.52 8.26 10.18
N THR A 195 -3.40 9.20 9.80
CA THR A 195 -4.81 8.89 9.56
C THR A 195 -5.06 8.77 8.07
N CYS A 196 -5.30 7.56 7.59
CA CYS A 196 -5.66 7.29 6.19
C CYS A 196 -7.16 7.54 5.91
N PHE A 197 -7.79 8.44 6.67
CA PHE A 197 -9.23 8.66 6.70
C PHE A 197 -9.58 10.13 6.51
N ASP A 198 -9.65 10.56 5.27
CA ASP A 198 -10.09 11.91 4.94
C ASP A 198 -11.07 11.97 3.77
N GLY A 199 -11.38 10.81 3.16
CA GLY A 199 -12.17 10.76 1.93
C GLY A 199 -11.49 11.46 0.75
N GLN A 200 -10.18 11.74 0.86
CA GLN A 200 -9.30 12.24 -0.21
C GLN A 200 -8.32 11.18 -0.70
N ASP A 201 -8.49 9.91 -0.27
CA ASP A 201 -8.12 8.77 -1.10
C ASP A 201 -8.98 8.77 -2.38
N ASP A 202 -8.80 9.81 -3.21
CA ASP A 202 -9.51 10.03 -4.46
C ASP A 202 -9.20 8.90 -5.46
N LEU A 203 -8.15 8.12 -5.19
CA LEU A 203 -7.68 7.04 -6.04
C LEU A 203 -8.09 5.65 -5.52
N GLY A 204 -8.50 5.52 -4.25
CA GLY A 204 -8.98 4.31 -3.59
C GLY A 204 -7.91 3.31 -3.18
N GLU A 205 -6.65 3.72 -2.92
CA GLU A 205 -5.53 2.79 -2.65
C GLU A 205 -5.60 1.96 -1.37
N VAL A 206 -6.40 2.36 -0.38
CA VAL A 206 -6.58 1.60 0.87
C VAL A 206 -7.79 0.69 0.74
N VAL A 207 -7.67 -0.56 1.18
CA VAL A 207 -8.80 -1.48 1.31
C VAL A 207 -9.25 -1.43 2.77
N GLY A 208 -10.53 -1.10 2.99
CA GLY A 208 -11.13 -1.00 4.31
C GLY A 208 -11.71 0.39 4.62
N GLY A 209 -12.55 0.41 5.65
CA GLY A 209 -13.09 1.64 6.22
C GLY A 209 -14.46 1.44 6.85
N ALA A 210 -14.62 1.91 8.09
CA ALA A 210 -15.93 2.21 8.63
C ALA A 210 -16.44 3.53 8.01
N GLN A 211 -17.55 3.48 7.29
CA GLN A 211 -18.26 4.68 6.86
C GLN A 211 -18.54 5.56 8.09
N SER A 212 -18.08 6.82 8.07
CA SER A 212 -18.24 7.73 9.22
C SER A 212 -19.73 7.93 9.55
N VAL A 213 -20.03 7.91 10.84
CA VAL A 213 -21.30 8.34 11.41
C VAL A 213 -21.45 9.85 11.20
N ILE A 214 -22.14 10.30 10.15
CA ILE A 214 -22.51 11.72 10.03
C ILE A 214 -23.66 12.00 11.00
N ALA A 215 -23.42 12.90 11.97
CA ALA A 215 -24.43 13.48 12.86
C ALA A 215 -25.14 12.52 13.84
N GLY A 216 -24.45 11.49 14.36
CA GLY A 216 -24.98 10.65 15.45
C GLY A 216 -26.15 9.74 15.06
N ILE A 217 -26.45 9.63 13.76
CA ILE A 217 -27.33 8.60 13.22
C ILE A 217 -26.45 7.38 12.91
N PRO A 218 -26.62 6.25 13.60
CA PRO A 218 -26.03 5.00 13.16
C PRO A 218 -26.65 4.69 11.78
N ILE A 219 -25.90 4.92 10.72
CA ILE A 219 -26.22 4.33 9.43
C ILE A 219 -26.07 2.82 9.69
N PRO A 220 -27.12 1.99 9.46
CA PRO A 220 -27.02 0.55 9.65
C PRO A 220 -25.82 0.06 8.87
N ASN A 221 -24.76 -0.30 9.59
CA ASN A 221 -23.44 -0.51 9.03
C ASN A 221 -23.52 -1.68 8.04
N PRO A 222 -23.53 -1.46 6.71
CA PRO A 222 -23.42 -2.57 5.78
C PRO A 222 -22.02 -3.21 5.85
N HIS A 223 -21.06 -2.55 6.53
CA HIS A 223 -19.65 -2.88 6.57
C HIS A 223 -19.20 -3.58 7.86
N ALA A 224 -20.09 -4.15 8.67
CA ALA A 224 -19.71 -5.06 9.76
C ALA A 224 -19.04 -6.39 9.27
N GLY A 225 -18.60 -6.45 8.01
CA GLY A 225 -17.95 -7.60 7.40
C GLY A 225 -16.72 -7.27 6.56
N GLY A 226 -16.10 -6.10 6.76
CA GLY A 226 -14.93 -5.66 5.99
C GLY A 226 -15.26 -5.29 4.55
N GLU A 227 -14.41 -4.46 3.94
CA GLU A 227 -14.49 -4.13 2.53
C GLU A 227 -13.92 -5.28 1.67
N ARG A 228 -14.35 -5.38 0.41
CA ARG A 228 -14.23 -6.61 -0.39
C ARG A 228 -13.88 -6.30 -1.85
N THR A 229 -12.60 -6.37 -2.18
CA THR A 229 -12.13 -6.19 -3.57
C THR A 229 -12.15 -7.52 -4.32
N GLN A 230 -12.86 -7.58 -5.46
CA GLN A 230 -12.79 -8.71 -6.38
C GLN A 230 -11.41 -8.78 -7.02
N THR A 231 -10.75 -9.93 -6.89
CA THR A 231 -9.37 -10.13 -7.33
C THR A 231 -9.29 -11.42 -8.13
N VAL A 232 -8.78 -11.32 -9.37
CA VAL A 232 -8.45 -12.47 -10.20
C VAL A 232 -7.07 -13.01 -9.79
N TRP A 233 -6.91 -14.32 -9.82
CA TRP A 233 -5.68 -15.04 -9.52
C TRP A 233 -5.25 -15.82 -10.76
N LEU A 234 -4.08 -15.48 -11.29
CA LEU A 234 -3.48 -16.28 -12.35
C LEU A 234 -3.10 -17.67 -11.84
N PRO A 235 -3.20 -18.70 -12.69
CA PRO A 235 -2.76 -20.03 -12.32
C PRO A 235 -1.23 -20.07 -12.20
N ASP A 236 -0.72 -20.88 -11.27
CA ASP A 236 0.71 -20.93 -10.92
C ASP A 236 1.63 -21.28 -12.10
N ASN A 237 1.10 -21.98 -13.11
CA ASN A 237 1.83 -22.32 -14.32
C ASN A 237 2.05 -21.12 -15.26
N MET A 238 1.27 -20.05 -15.12
CA MET A 238 1.43 -18.81 -15.88
C MET A 238 2.33 -17.79 -15.16
N GLY A 239 2.37 -17.81 -13.83
CA GLY A 239 3.21 -16.92 -13.07
C GLY A 239 3.06 -17.10 -11.57
N THR A 240 4.00 -16.54 -10.82
CA THR A 240 3.90 -16.46 -9.36
C THR A 240 3.06 -15.24 -8.98
N THR A 241 2.05 -15.44 -8.16
CA THR A 241 1.31 -14.33 -7.55
C THR A 241 1.83 -14.05 -6.14
N ARG A 242 2.15 -12.78 -5.88
CA ARG A 242 2.55 -12.26 -4.58
C ARG A 242 1.66 -11.10 -4.17
N VAL A 243 1.26 -11.08 -2.91
CA VAL A 243 0.41 -10.05 -2.30
C VAL A 243 1.22 -9.30 -1.25
N PHE A 244 1.29 -7.98 -1.38
CA PHE A 244 1.93 -7.07 -0.45
C PHE A 244 0.86 -6.49 0.47
N LEU A 245 1.08 -6.59 1.77
CA LEU A 245 0.06 -6.40 2.78
C LEU A 245 0.64 -5.53 3.89
N THR A 246 0.07 -4.35 4.10
CA THR A 246 0.51 -3.44 5.15
C THR A 246 -0.70 -2.92 5.90
N PRO A 247 -0.94 -3.40 7.13
CA PRO A 247 -2.01 -2.92 8.00
C PRO A 247 -1.95 -1.40 8.15
N MET A 248 -3.11 -0.75 8.23
CA MET A 248 -3.26 0.69 8.40
C MET A 248 -4.29 0.99 9.47
N ASP A 249 -4.12 2.08 10.21
CA ASP A 249 -5.17 2.59 11.11
C ASP A 249 -5.81 3.85 10.51
N THR A 250 -7.12 3.84 10.37
CA THR A 250 -7.92 4.97 9.89
C THR A 250 -8.67 5.67 11.02
N VAL A 251 -8.73 5.10 12.22
CA VAL A 251 -9.64 5.57 13.25
C VAL A 251 -8.91 6.52 14.18
N VAL A 252 -9.38 7.77 14.23
CA VAL A 252 -9.10 8.69 15.34
C VAL A 252 -9.84 8.15 16.58
N VAL A 253 -9.40 7.03 17.14
CA VAL A 253 -9.98 6.54 18.39
C VAL A 253 -9.52 7.50 19.46
N VAL A 254 -10.47 8.23 20.03
CA VAL A 254 -10.23 9.02 21.24
C VAL A 254 -9.75 8.02 22.31
N PRO A 255 -8.53 8.14 22.86
CA PRO A 255 -7.89 7.15 23.74
C PRO A 255 -8.75 6.69 24.93
N SER A 256 -9.79 7.45 25.29
CA SER A 256 -10.73 7.10 26.35
C SER A 256 -11.71 5.96 26.03
N GLN A 257 -11.90 5.53 24.77
CA GLN A 257 -12.97 4.57 24.43
C GLN A 257 -12.61 3.08 24.57
N LEU A 258 -11.33 2.71 24.58
CA LEU A 258 -10.91 1.29 24.73
C LEU A 258 -10.29 0.95 26.09
N GLY A 259 -10.18 1.92 27.02
CA GLY A 259 -9.46 1.70 28.28
C GLY A 259 -7.96 1.48 28.11
N CYS A 260 -7.44 1.64 26.89
CA CYS A 260 -6.03 1.57 26.56
C CYS A 260 -5.30 2.81 27.10
N PRO A 261 -4.11 2.66 27.69
CA PRO A 261 -3.23 3.79 27.89
C PRO A 261 -2.98 4.47 26.54
N PRO A 262 -2.90 5.82 26.47
CA PRO A 262 -2.63 6.54 25.22
C PRO A 262 -1.36 6.09 24.49
N GLU A 263 -0.43 5.49 25.25
CA GLU A 263 0.84 4.94 24.78
C GLU A 263 0.68 3.61 24.00
N ILE A 264 -0.50 2.99 24.00
CA ILE A 264 -0.76 1.66 23.43
C ILE A 264 -1.95 1.63 22.45
N ALA A 265 -2.54 2.79 22.15
CA ALA A 265 -3.53 2.87 21.09
C ALA A 265 -2.91 2.45 19.75
N ALA A 266 -3.60 1.59 18.98
CA ALA A 266 -3.23 1.24 17.61
C ALA A 266 -2.79 2.51 16.86
N ASN A 267 -1.57 2.49 16.34
CA ASN A 267 -1.01 3.63 15.64
C ASN A 267 0.06 3.11 14.67
N GLN A 268 0.00 3.56 13.41
CA GLN A 268 1.00 3.20 12.40
C GLN A 268 2.42 3.52 12.89
N ARG A 269 2.57 4.58 13.69
CA ARG A 269 3.86 4.99 14.29
C ARG A 269 4.31 4.17 15.50
N GLN A 270 3.50 3.24 15.98
CA GLN A 270 3.90 2.27 17.00
C GLN A 270 4.33 0.94 16.39
N GLY A 271 4.02 0.68 15.10
CA GLY A 271 4.37 -0.56 14.42
C GLY A 271 3.71 -1.81 15.04
N ASN A 272 2.70 -1.62 15.89
CA ASN A 272 2.00 -2.68 16.62
C ASN A 272 0.69 -3.10 15.93
N ILE A 273 0.23 -2.35 14.92
CA ILE A 273 -1.00 -2.65 14.19
C ILE A 273 -0.91 -4.04 13.56
N ASN A 274 -1.93 -4.84 13.83
CA ASN A 274 -2.09 -6.15 13.22
C ASN A 274 -3.51 -6.37 12.68
N THR A 275 -3.59 -6.93 11.47
CA THR A 275 -4.85 -7.24 10.77
C THR A 275 -4.73 -8.64 10.18
N ARG A 276 -5.80 -9.42 10.17
CA ARG A 276 -5.85 -10.69 9.44
C ARG A 276 -6.41 -10.53 8.05
N VAL A 277 -5.85 -11.27 7.09
CA VAL A 277 -6.32 -11.34 5.72
C VAL A 277 -6.71 -12.76 5.35
N GLN A 278 -7.77 -12.90 4.56
CA GLN A 278 -8.24 -14.17 4.02
C GLN A 278 -8.87 -14.00 2.64
N LEU A 279 -8.73 -15.01 1.78
CA LEU A 279 -9.51 -15.08 0.55
C LEU A 279 -10.91 -15.59 0.85
N ILE A 280 -11.92 -14.86 0.36
CA ILE A 280 -13.33 -15.15 0.63
C ILE A 280 -14.15 -15.14 -0.65
N VAL A 281 -15.25 -15.88 -0.64
CA VAL A 281 -16.25 -15.91 -1.72
C VAL A 281 -17.63 -15.63 -1.16
N GLN A 282 -18.49 -15.02 -1.97
CA GLN A 282 -19.88 -14.73 -1.61
C GLN A 282 -20.79 -15.90 -2.04
N GLN A 283 -21.46 -16.56 -1.11
CA GLN A 283 -22.45 -17.61 -1.40
C GLN A 283 -23.75 -17.04 -2.01
N PRO A 284 -24.61 -17.88 -2.62
CA PRO A 284 -25.88 -17.43 -3.21
C PRO A 284 -26.85 -16.74 -2.23
N ASP A 285 -26.74 -17.04 -0.93
CA ASP A 285 -27.53 -16.40 0.12
C ASP A 285 -26.94 -15.04 0.57
N GLY A 286 -25.86 -14.59 -0.07
CA GLY A 286 -25.16 -13.35 0.21
C GLY A 286 -24.14 -13.46 1.36
N THR A 287 -24.04 -14.59 2.05
CA THR A 287 -23.03 -14.81 3.09
C THR A 287 -21.65 -14.99 2.49
N PHE A 288 -20.61 -14.81 3.29
CA PHE A 288 -19.25 -15.00 2.84
C PHE A 288 -18.57 -16.10 3.63
N ILE A 289 -17.86 -16.95 2.89
CA ILE A 289 -17.03 -18.02 3.43
C ILE A 289 -15.62 -17.87 2.88
N GLY A 290 -14.67 -18.53 3.53
CA GLY A 290 -13.32 -18.63 3.00
C GLY A 290 -13.29 -19.44 1.71
N GLY A 291 -12.57 -18.96 0.70
CA GLY A 291 -12.44 -19.71 -0.54
C GLY A 291 -12.04 -18.89 -1.76
N ILE A 292 -12.04 -19.57 -2.90
CA ILE A 292 -11.86 -19.02 -4.26
C ILE A 292 -12.93 -19.61 -5.18
N TYR A 293 -13.46 -18.80 -6.08
CA TYR A 293 -14.20 -19.27 -7.24
C TYR A 293 -13.23 -19.74 -8.31
N ASN A 294 -13.38 -20.97 -8.79
CA ASN A 294 -12.66 -21.41 -9.97
C ASN A 294 -13.28 -20.81 -11.25
N ASN A 295 -12.65 -21.07 -12.40
CA ASN A 295 -13.11 -20.62 -13.72
C ASN A 295 -14.50 -21.14 -14.14
N ASP A 296 -15.00 -22.19 -13.50
CA ASP A 296 -16.32 -22.80 -13.73
C ASP A 296 -17.33 -22.38 -12.64
N GLU A 297 -17.03 -21.33 -11.87
CA GLU A 297 -17.88 -20.78 -10.81
C GLU A 297 -18.10 -21.74 -9.62
N GLU A 298 -17.31 -22.81 -9.53
CA GLU A 298 -17.33 -23.71 -8.37
C GLU A 298 -16.50 -23.12 -7.22
N ILE A 299 -17.03 -23.24 -6.01
CA ILE A 299 -16.36 -22.77 -4.79
C ILE A 299 -15.34 -23.82 -4.33
N LEU A 300 -14.08 -23.40 -4.26
CA LEU A 300 -13.03 -24.08 -3.51
C LEU A 300 -13.02 -23.50 -2.09
N ASP A 301 -13.79 -24.11 -1.18
CA ASP A 301 -13.91 -23.66 0.21
C ASP A 301 -12.64 -23.98 1.01
N PHE A 302 -12.14 -22.98 1.73
CA PHE A 302 -11.08 -23.15 2.72
C PHE A 302 -11.06 -22.02 3.74
N ASN A 303 -10.68 -22.34 4.98
CA ASN A 303 -10.46 -21.36 6.03
C ASN A 303 -8.97 -21.21 6.37
N ASN A 304 -8.33 -20.15 5.86
CA ASN A 304 -6.88 -19.91 6.04
C ASN A 304 -6.54 -18.43 6.30
N PRO A 305 -7.06 -17.83 7.39
CA PRO A 305 -6.74 -16.44 7.73
C PRO A 305 -5.28 -16.29 8.16
N LYS A 306 -4.64 -15.19 7.77
CA LYS A 306 -3.23 -14.88 8.09
C LYS A 306 -3.11 -13.55 8.82
N ASN A 307 -2.45 -13.57 9.99
CA ASN A 307 -2.09 -12.35 10.71
C ASN A 307 -0.98 -11.61 9.98
N ILE A 308 -1.18 -10.32 9.71
CA ILE A 308 -0.17 -9.44 9.15
C ILE A 308 0.17 -8.41 10.22
N VAL A 309 1.42 -8.42 10.67
CA VAL A 309 2.01 -7.39 11.54
C VAL A 309 2.99 -6.58 10.70
N CYS A 310 3.05 -5.26 10.88
CA CYS A 310 4.03 -4.37 10.23
C CYS A 310 3.86 -4.31 8.69
N THR A 311 4.41 -5.27 7.96
CA THR A 311 4.17 -5.48 6.54
C THR A 311 4.52 -6.92 6.14
N SER A 312 3.89 -7.45 5.09
CA SER A 312 4.22 -8.76 4.52
C SER A 312 4.21 -8.73 2.99
N ALA A 313 4.93 -9.68 2.40
CA ALA A 313 4.78 -10.06 1.01
C ALA A 313 4.64 -11.57 0.92
N ASP A 314 3.42 -12.01 0.71
CA ASP A 314 3.05 -13.41 0.76
C ASP A 314 2.74 -13.92 -0.63
N ASN A 315 3.24 -15.10 -0.95
CA ASN A 315 2.83 -15.79 -2.15
C ASN A 315 1.38 -16.30 -1.96
N ILE A 316 0.66 -16.50 -3.06
CA ILE A 316 -0.74 -16.96 -3.01
C ILE A 316 -0.92 -18.30 -2.28
N ASP A 317 0.09 -19.19 -2.34
CA ASP A 317 0.12 -20.47 -1.63
C ASP A 317 0.06 -20.33 -0.10
N GLN A 318 0.45 -19.17 0.43
CA GLN A 318 0.32 -18.86 1.86
C GLN A 318 -1.11 -18.43 2.21
N LEU A 319 -1.87 -17.89 1.27
CA LEU A 319 -3.26 -17.44 1.48
C LEU A 319 -4.29 -18.54 1.17
N VAL A 320 -3.93 -19.53 0.35
CA VAL A 320 -4.78 -20.64 -0.07
C VAL A 320 -4.45 -21.92 0.73
N ALA A 321 -5.46 -22.71 1.11
CA ALA A 321 -5.20 -24.00 1.72
C ALA A 321 -4.58 -24.99 0.71
N GLY A 322 -3.65 -25.84 1.15
CA GLY A 322 -2.89 -26.72 0.25
C GLY A 322 -3.73 -27.61 -0.68
N GLY A 323 -4.93 -28.04 -0.25
CA GLY A 323 -5.86 -28.79 -1.10
C GLY A 323 -6.44 -27.97 -2.25
N ALA A 324 -6.87 -26.74 -1.96
CA ALA A 324 -7.39 -25.81 -2.97
C ALA A 324 -6.26 -25.32 -3.90
N LEU A 325 -5.08 -25.06 -3.37
CA LEU A 325 -3.90 -24.72 -4.16
C LEU A 325 -3.55 -25.86 -5.12
N ASN A 326 -3.45 -27.10 -4.62
CA ASN A 326 -3.17 -28.27 -5.45
C ASN A 326 -4.22 -28.44 -6.57
N TYR A 327 -5.49 -28.14 -6.31
CA TYR A 327 -6.52 -28.13 -7.35
C TYR A 327 -6.23 -27.08 -8.43
N LEU A 328 -5.94 -25.83 -8.05
CA LEU A 328 -5.60 -24.76 -8.99
C LEU A 328 -4.35 -25.09 -9.81
N THR A 329 -3.28 -25.55 -9.15
CA THR A 329 -2.01 -25.90 -9.81
C THR A 329 -2.16 -27.11 -10.74
N THR A 330 -2.86 -28.18 -10.35
CA THR A 330 -2.99 -29.40 -11.15
C THR A 330 -3.93 -29.24 -12.35
N THR A 331 -4.94 -28.38 -12.23
CA THR A 331 -5.88 -28.11 -13.31
C THR A 331 -5.42 -26.99 -14.24
N GLY A 332 -4.44 -26.18 -13.82
CA GLY A 332 -4.00 -24.99 -14.56
C GLY A 332 -5.10 -23.93 -14.70
N ARG A 333 -6.11 -23.97 -13.83
CA ARG A 333 -7.29 -23.10 -13.90
C ARG A 333 -7.04 -21.83 -13.11
N GLN A 334 -7.46 -20.71 -13.68
CA GLN A 334 -7.56 -19.44 -12.98
C GLN A 334 -8.67 -19.47 -11.92
N GLY A 335 -8.58 -18.58 -10.94
CA GLY A 335 -9.65 -18.36 -9.98
C GLY A 335 -9.84 -16.87 -9.70
N TRP A 336 -10.89 -16.54 -8.95
CA TRP A 336 -11.08 -15.21 -8.41
C TRP A 336 -11.67 -15.30 -7.01
N SER A 337 -11.38 -14.33 -6.17
CA SER A 337 -11.97 -14.22 -4.84
C SER A 337 -12.11 -12.77 -4.44
N PHE A 338 -12.85 -12.53 -3.38
CA PHE A 338 -12.69 -11.31 -2.62
C PHE A 338 -11.50 -11.45 -1.65
N ILE A 339 -10.95 -10.34 -1.22
CA ILE A 339 -10.09 -10.29 -0.05
C ILE A 339 -10.92 -9.81 1.12
N GLY A 340 -10.90 -10.57 2.21
CA GLY A 340 -11.59 -10.27 3.46
C GLY A 340 -10.58 -9.95 4.53
N MET A 341 -10.92 -8.95 5.34
CA MET A 341 -10.14 -8.52 6.48
C MET A 341 -10.86 -8.94 7.76
N LEU A 342 -10.07 -9.38 8.73
CA LEU A 342 -10.54 -9.92 10.01
C LEU A 342 -9.70 -9.28 11.11
N ASP A 343 -10.26 -9.24 12.32
CA ASP A 343 -9.55 -8.72 13.48
C ASP A 343 -8.21 -9.42 13.63
N GLY A 344 -7.19 -8.63 13.96
CA GLY A 344 -5.93 -9.12 14.48
C GLY A 344 -6.11 -10.19 15.56
N THR A 345 -5.15 -11.11 15.66
CA THR A 345 -5.07 -12.05 16.79
C THR A 345 -3.65 -12.21 17.31
N PHE A 346 -2.73 -11.39 16.80
CA PHE A 346 -1.36 -11.42 17.23
C PHE A 346 -1.13 -10.30 18.24
N ASP A 347 -1.36 -10.64 19.49
CA ASP A 347 -0.86 -9.88 20.62
C ASP A 347 0.64 -10.17 20.74
N GLY A 348 1.46 -9.14 20.98
CA GLY A 348 2.83 -9.35 21.41
C GLY A 348 2.90 -10.20 22.69
N PRO A 349 4.10 -10.54 23.19
CA PRO A 349 4.26 -11.29 24.44
C PRO A 349 3.59 -10.63 25.67
N ASP A 350 3.21 -9.36 25.57
CA ASP A 350 2.31 -8.67 26.50
C ASP A 350 0.93 -8.54 25.82
N ALA A 351 -0.06 -9.25 26.36
CA ALA A 351 -1.41 -9.42 25.82
C ALA A 351 -2.22 -8.11 25.77
N ASP A 352 -1.86 -7.21 24.88
CA ASP A 352 -2.49 -5.91 24.74
C ASP A 352 -3.46 -5.88 23.56
N THR A 353 -4.74 -6.13 23.86
CA THR A 353 -5.90 -6.09 22.94
C THR A 353 -6.09 -4.73 22.24
N CYS A 354 -5.26 -3.75 22.58
CA CYS A 354 -5.27 -2.39 22.04
C CYS A 354 -4.47 -2.25 20.73
N ALA A 355 -3.65 -3.25 20.37
CA ALA A 355 -2.86 -3.29 19.14
C ALA A 355 -3.55 -4.02 17.97
N ASP A 356 -4.69 -4.64 18.23
CA ASP A 356 -5.57 -5.16 17.17
C ASP A 356 -6.11 -3.97 16.37
N ASN A 357 -5.96 -4.02 15.05
CA ASN A 357 -6.49 -2.99 14.17
C ASN A 357 -8.02 -3.04 14.19
N PRO A 358 -8.72 -2.15 14.92
CA PRO A 358 -10.17 -2.23 15.03
C PRO A 358 -10.85 -1.76 13.75
N ALA A 359 -10.12 -1.05 12.90
CA ALA A 359 -10.60 -0.47 11.65
C ALA A 359 -10.62 -1.49 10.51
N LEU A 360 -9.82 -2.55 10.64
CA LEU A 360 -9.63 -3.60 9.63
C LEU A 360 -9.06 -3.07 8.31
N ASP A 361 -8.25 -2.02 8.34
CA ASP A 361 -7.74 -1.42 7.10
C ASP A 361 -6.34 -1.92 6.73
N MET A 362 -6.10 -1.97 5.43
CA MET A 362 -4.85 -2.45 4.88
C MET A 362 -4.59 -1.88 3.49
N SER A 363 -3.34 -1.53 3.20
CA SER A 363 -2.90 -1.35 1.81
C SER A 363 -2.52 -2.71 1.23
N ILE A 364 -3.12 -3.03 0.08
CA ILE A 364 -2.95 -4.33 -0.55
C ILE A 364 -2.52 -4.17 -2.01
N GLY A 365 -1.29 -4.60 -2.32
CA GLY A 365 -0.77 -4.69 -3.68
C GLY A 365 -0.72 -6.13 -4.17
N LYS A 366 -1.06 -6.40 -5.43
CA LYS A 366 -0.88 -7.71 -6.06
C LYS A 366 0.17 -7.60 -7.17
N LEU A 367 1.21 -8.44 -7.12
CA LEU A 367 2.17 -8.63 -8.21
C LEU A 367 2.02 -10.03 -8.79
N GLU A 368 1.77 -10.09 -10.08
CA GLU A 368 1.93 -11.30 -10.88
C GLU A 368 3.25 -11.20 -11.62
N PHE A 369 4.10 -12.22 -11.50
CA PHE A 369 5.42 -12.17 -12.14
C PHE A 369 5.93 -13.53 -12.61
N THR A 370 6.74 -13.50 -13.66
CA THR A 370 7.53 -14.64 -14.15
C THR A 370 8.79 -14.14 -14.84
N THR A 371 9.86 -14.95 -14.83
CA THR A 371 11.13 -14.66 -15.51
C THR A 371 11.30 -15.42 -16.81
N THR A 372 10.46 -16.42 -17.08
CA THR A 372 10.59 -17.33 -18.22
C THR A 372 9.65 -17.00 -19.38
N GLY A 373 8.72 -16.09 -19.17
CA GLY A 373 7.67 -15.71 -20.10
C GLY A 373 6.30 -16.25 -19.71
N VAL A 374 5.26 -15.74 -20.36
CA VAL A 374 3.85 -16.13 -20.17
C VAL A 374 3.25 -16.55 -21.52
N ASP A 375 2.57 -17.69 -21.54
CA ASP A 375 1.66 -18.10 -22.62
C ASP A 375 0.22 -17.77 -22.20
N PHE A 376 -0.43 -16.85 -22.91
CA PHE A 376 -1.82 -16.47 -22.64
C PHE A 376 -2.86 -17.26 -23.44
N ASP A 377 -2.46 -17.99 -24.48
CA ASP A 377 -3.38 -18.66 -25.42
C ASP A 377 -3.31 -20.18 -25.40
N ASN A 378 -2.44 -20.77 -24.54
CA ASN A 378 -2.23 -22.22 -24.38
C ASN A 378 -1.87 -22.94 -25.68
N ASN A 379 -1.51 -22.21 -26.73
CA ASN A 379 -1.20 -22.73 -28.05
C ASN A 379 0.19 -22.29 -28.49
N GLY A 380 0.97 -21.64 -27.60
CA GLY A 380 2.29 -21.09 -27.89
C GLY A 380 2.29 -20.07 -29.02
N SER A 381 1.12 -19.54 -29.40
CA SER A 381 0.99 -18.64 -30.55
C SER A 381 1.28 -17.19 -30.15
N ILE A 382 1.02 -16.86 -28.89
CA ILE A 382 1.35 -15.60 -28.25
C ILE A 382 2.14 -15.89 -26.96
N ASP A 383 3.41 -16.25 -27.13
CA ASP A 383 4.36 -16.35 -26.03
C ASP A 383 5.02 -14.98 -25.80
N MET A 384 4.71 -14.37 -24.66
CA MET A 384 5.51 -13.26 -24.16
C MET A 384 6.81 -13.81 -23.59
N SER A 385 7.89 -13.84 -24.39
CA SER A 385 9.20 -14.26 -23.91
C SER A 385 9.81 -13.23 -22.94
N GLY A 386 10.41 -13.70 -21.84
CA GLY A 386 11.18 -12.86 -20.91
C GLY A 386 10.47 -12.59 -19.59
N THR A 387 10.72 -11.44 -18.97
CA THR A 387 10.11 -11.11 -17.68
C THR A 387 8.74 -10.46 -17.87
N PHE A 388 7.73 -10.99 -17.22
CA PHE A 388 6.41 -10.38 -17.09
C PHE A 388 6.23 -9.96 -15.64
N ASN A 389 5.79 -8.72 -15.43
CA ASN A 389 5.41 -8.17 -14.13
C ASN A 389 4.12 -7.38 -14.30
N ASN A 390 3.11 -7.68 -13.50
CA ASN A 390 1.86 -6.93 -13.43
C ASN A 390 1.58 -6.61 -11.97
N PHE A 391 1.85 -5.37 -11.57
CA PHE A 391 1.54 -4.88 -10.23
C PHE A 391 0.25 -4.07 -10.26
N VAL A 392 -0.69 -4.39 -9.37
CA VAL A 392 -1.98 -3.72 -9.24
C VAL A 392 -2.24 -3.43 -7.77
N TRP A 393 -2.53 -2.17 -7.44
CA TRP A 393 -3.14 -1.84 -6.15
C TRP A 393 -4.57 -2.37 -6.14
N LEU A 394 -4.89 -3.15 -5.12
CA LEU A 394 -6.25 -3.52 -4.83
C LEU A 394 -6.86 -2.34 -4.08
N ARG A 395 -7.98 -1.86 -4.62
CA ARG A 395 -8.54 -0.56 -4.28
C ARG A 395 -9.95 -0.69 -3.73
N ASP A 396 -10.30 0.13 -2.75
CA ASP A 396 -11.69 0.37 -2.39
C ASP A 396 -12.35 1.21 -3.47
N ARG A 397 -13.52 0.77 -3.92
CA ARG A 397 -14.47 1.70 -4.52
C ARG A 397 -15.90 1.33 -4.17
N THR A 398 -16.25 1.55 -2.92
CA THR A 398 -17.64 1.68 -2.49
C THR A 398 -17.99 3.15 -2.36
N THR A 399 -18.03 3.86 -3.50
CA THR A 399 -18.94 5.00 -3.56
C THR A 399 -20.34 4.44 -3.34
N ALA A 400 -20.90 4.61 -2.14
CA ALA A 400 -22.34 4.63 -1.99
C ALA A 400 -22.84 5.69 -2.97
N VAL A 401 -23.42 5.25 -4.10
CA VAL A 401 -23.99 6.14 -5.09
C VAL A 401 -25.50 6.20 -4.85
N PRO A 402 -26.04 7.26 -4.21
CA PRO A 402 -27.41 7.64 -4.43
C PRO A 402 -27.50 8.39 -5.77
N GLY A 403 -27.83 7.68 -6.86
CA GLY A 403 -28.22 8.26 -8.15
C GLY A 403 -27.23 8.11 -9.32
N PRO A 404 -27.69 8.09 -10.59
CA PRO A 404 -26.97 7.46 -11.70
C PRO A 404 -25.77 8.29 -12.15
N GLY A 405 -24.58 7.88 -11.73
CA GLY A 405 -23.31 8.43 -12.20
C GLY A 405 -22.21 7.42 -11.97
N PHE A 406 -21.85 6.70 -13.03
CA PHE A 406 -20.96 5.54 -13.00
C PHE A 406 -19.58 5.81 -12.43
N GLY A 407 -19.10 4.79 -11.72
CA GLY A 407 -17.75 4.67 -11.21
C GLY A 407 -17.34 3.20 -11.14
N THR A 408 -17.13 2.56 -12.28
CA THR A 408 -16.77 1.15 -12.41
C THR A 408 -15.27 0.92 -12.20
N ASN A 409 -14.92 -0.05 -11.36
CA ASN A 409 -13.98 -1.11 -11.71
C ASN A 409 -14.68 -2.45 -11.42
N VAL A 410 -15.76 -2.71 -12.15
CA VAL A 410 -16.34 -4.05 -12.24
C VAL A 410 -15.96 -4.58 -13.61
N ILE A 411 -15.13 -5.62 -13.65
CA ILE A 411 -15.01 -6.45 -14.85
C ILE A 411 -16.30 -7.29 -14.91
N HIS A 412 -17.38 -6.71 -15.42
CA HIS A 412 -18.55 -7.49 -15.77
C HIS A 412 -18.23 -8.27 -17.04
N ASN A 413 -17.90 -9.56 -16.90
CA ASN A 413 -18.06 -10.53 -18.00
C ASN A 413 -19.56 -10.82 -18.21
N CYS A 414 -20.35 -9.79 -18.48
CA CYS A 414 -21.69 -9.98 -19.01
C CYS A 414 -21.56 -10.30 -20.50
N ARG A 415 -22.03 -11.47 -20.92
CA ARG A 415 -22.12 -11.84 -22.33
C ARG A 415 -22.96 -10.78 -23.05
N TRP A 416 -22.33 -9.97 -23.91
CA TRP A 416 -23.03 -8.98 -24.72
C TRP A 416 -23.98 -9.70 -25.68
N THR A 417 -25.29 -9.64 -25.42
CA THR A 417 -26.32 -9.94 -26.41
C THR A 417 -26.81 -8.63 -27.04
N PRO A 418 -26.81 -8.50 -28.38
CA PRO A 418 -27.24 -7.27 -29.05
C PRO A 418 -28.71 -6.93 -28.76
N PRO A 419 -29.10 -5.65 -28.87
CA PRO A 419 -30.31 -5.12 -28.27
C PRO A 419 -31.57 -5.52 -29.05
N ALA A 420 -32.43 -6.32 -28.40
CA ALA A 420 -33.85 -6.38 -28.73
C ALA A 420 -34.66 -6.80 -27.49
N GLY A 421 -34.74 -5.94 -26.48
CA GLY A 421 -35.66 -6.11 -25.35
C GLY A 421 -35.20 -5.43 -24.06
N PRO A 422 -36.13 -5.05 -23.16
CA PRO A 422 -35.80 -4.43 -21.88
C PRO A 422 -34.93 -5.36 -21.03
N LEU A 423 -33.91 -4.77 -20.40
CA LEU A 423 -33.00 -5.43 -19.46
C LEU A 423 -33.80 -6.08 -18.33
N VAL A 424 -33.94 -7.41 -18.39
CA VAL A 424 -34.31 -8.22 -17.24
C VAL A 424 -33.01 -8.74 -16.66
N CYS A 425 -32.54 -8.13 -15.57
CA CYS A 425 -31.56 -8.78 -14.71
C CYS A 425 -32.30 -9.95 -14.05
N VAL A 426 -32.09 -11.16 -14.56
CA VAL A 426 -32.56 -12.38 -13.91
C VAL A 426 -31.53 -12.67 -12.80
N ASN A 427 -31.90 -12.44 -11.54
CA ASN A 427 -31.23 -13.12 -10.42
C ASN A 427 -31.41 -14.62 -10.60
N PRO A 428 -30.39 -15.46 -10.32
CA PRO A 428 -30.61 -16.90 -10.23
C PRO A 428 -31.74 -17.26 -9.26
#